data_AF-A0A2J8PVP4-F1
#
_entry.id   AF-A0A2J8PVP4-F1
#
_cell.length_a   1.000
_cell.length_b   1.000
_cell.length_c   1.000
_cell.angle_alpha   90.00
_cell.angle_beta   90.00
_cell.angle_gamma   90.00
#
_symmetry.space_group_name_H-M   'P 1'
#
loop_
_entity.id
_entity.type
_entity.pdbx_description
1 polymer ?
#
loop_
_entity_poly.entity_id
_entity_poly.type
_entity_poly.pdbx_seq_one_letter_code
_entity_poly.pdbx_strand_id
1 'polypeptide(L)'
;EANGHGTALFSTAVEMKIKQSAEQLEDKKRKAAKMLENIIDLFNQAAGDAISDMLVIEAILALKGLTVQQWDALYTDLPNRQLKVQVADRRVISTTNAERQAVTPPGLQEAINDLVKKYKLSRAFVRPSGTEDVVRVYAEADSQGSRLVVWIFIIWPLHILLKVCAKPGQSTVSALNRESGGDIWQLSCRSLSHLRV
;
A
#
# COMPACT_ATOMS: atom_id res chain seq x y z
N GLU A 1 -7.48 2.32 -2.76
CA GLU A 1 -6.02 2.23 -2.59
C GLU A 1 -5.67 2.39 -1.11
N ALA A 2 -4.51 1.89 -0.65
CA ALA A 2 -4.15 1.94 0.77
C ALA A 2 -3.93 3.36 1.34
N ASN A 3 -3.77 4.36 0.47
CA ASN A 3 -3.68 5.79 0.81
C ASN A 3 -5.07 6.42 1.11
N GLY A 4 -6.15 5.65 1.02
CA GLY A 4 -7.53 6.12 1.21
C GLY A 4 -8.23 6.60 -0.06
N HIS A 5 -7.56 6.64 -1.22
CA HIS A 5 -8.23 7.01 -2.48
C HIS A 5 -9.02 5.83 -3.05
N GLY A 6 -10.30 6.03 -3.34
CA GLY A 6 -11.13 5.04 -4.01
C GLY A 6 -12.60 5.44 -4.02
N THR A 7 -13.41 4.63 -4.69
CA THR A 7 -14.88 4.67 -4.63
C THR A 7 -15.40 3.29 -5.06
N ALA A 8 -16.70 3.03 -4.92
CA ALA A 8 -17.35 1.85 -5.47
C ALA A 8 -18.13 2.22 -6.74
N LEU A 9 -17.95 1.43 -7.79
CA LEU A 9 -18.69 1.57 -9.04
C LEU A 9 -19.71 0.44 -9.17
N PHE A 10 -20.88 0.77 -9.68
CA PHE A 10 -21.97 -0.18 -9.90
C PHE A 10 -22.28 -0.24 -11.39
N SER A 11 -22.41 -1.46 -11.92
CA SER A 11 -22.81 -1.59 -13.32
C SER A 11 -24.28 -1.19 -13.47
N THR A 12 -24.65 -0.63 -14.62
CA THR A 12 -26.04 -0.24 -14.92
C THR A 12 -27.01 -1.40 -14.71
N ALA A 13 -26.61 -2.63 -15.04
CA ALA A 13 -27.41 -3.83 -14.81
C ALA A 13 -27.70 -4.09 -13.32
N VAL A 14 -26.72 -3.85 -12.45
CA VAL A 14 -26.88 -3.98 -10.99
C VAL A 14 -27.80 -2.90 -10.45
N GLU A 15 -27.59 -1.64 -10.84
CA GLU A 15 -28.44 -0.52 -10.40
C GLU A 15 -29.90 -0.73 -10.80
N MET A 16 -30.17 -1.08 -12.05
CA MET A 16 -31.53 -1.35 -12.54
C MET A 16 -32.19 -2.48 -11.74
N LYS A 17 -31.46 -3.56 -11.47
CA LYS A 17 -31.99 -4.70 -10.73
C LYS A 17 -32.32 -4.34 -9.28
N ILE A 18 -31.52 -3.48 -8.65
CA ILE A 18 -31.73 -3.02 -7.28
C ILE A 18 -32.95 -2.10 -7.22
N LYS A 19 -33.06 -1.13 -8.13
CA LYS A 19 -34.23 -0.24 -8.25
C LYS A 19 -35.52 -1.04 -8.46
N GLN A 20 -35.51 -1.97 -9.41
CA GLN A 20 -36.64 -2.86 -9.65
C GLN A 20 -37.01 -3.67 -8.39
N SER A 21 -36.00 -4.18 -7.66
CA SER A 21 -36.22 -4.93 -6.41
C SER A 21 -36.77 -4.06 -5.29
N ALA A 22 -36.41 -2.78 -5.24
CA ALA A 22 -36.89 -1.81 -4.25
C ALA A 22 -38.37 -1.43 -4.45
N GLU A 23 -38.89 -1.60 -5.67
CA GLU A 23 -40.29 -1.38 -6.02
C GLU A 23 -41.14 -2.65 -5.93
N GLN A 24 -40.62 -3.77 -6.46
CA GLN A 24 -41.41 -4.99 -6.70
C GLN A 24 -41.40 -5.98 -5.55
N LEU A 25 -40.37 -5.98 -4.70
CA LEU A 25 -40.31 -6.92 -3.59
C LEU A 25 -41.17 -6.44 -2.42
N GLU A 26 -41.52 -7.38 -1.54
CA GLU A 26 -42.30 -7.10 -0.34
C GLU A 26 -41.42 -7.17 0.93
N ASP A 27 -41.95 -6.58 2.00
CA ASP A 27 -41.42 -6.68 3.37
C ASP A 27 -39.91 -6.39 3.52
N LYS A 28 -39.19 -7.34 4.13
CA LYS A 28 -37.77 -7.22 4.49
C LYS A 28 -36.89 -7.09 3.26
N LYS A 29 -37.24 -7.75 2.15
CA LYS A 29 -36.45 -7.72 0.91
C LYS A 29 -36.52 -6.34 0.27
N ARG A 30 -37.70 -5.72 0.25
CA ARG A 30 -37.90 -4.34 -0.20
C ARG A 30 -37.08 -3.35 0.62
N LYS A 31 -37.10 -3.49 1.95
CA LYS A 31 -36.32 -2.61 2.84
C LYS A 31 -34.81 -2.74 2.58
N ALA A 32 -34.31 -3.97 2.39
CA ALA A 32 -32.92 -4.20 2.06
C ALA A 32 -32.55 -3.64 0.68
N ALA A 33 -33.41 -3.79 -0.32
CA ALA A 33 -33.19 -3.23 -1.66
C ALA A 33 -33.14 -1.70 -1.64
N LYS A 34 -34.09 -1.04 -0.97
CA LYS A 34 -34.07 0.43 -0.77
C LYS A 34 -32.83 0.92 -0.04
N MET A 35 -32.37 0.16 0.95
CA MET A 35 -31.15 0.50 1.68
C MET A 35 -29.92 0.42 0.79
N LEU A 36 -29.84 -0.61 -0.07
CA LEU A 36 -28.75 -0.77 -1.03
C LEU A 36 -28.80 0.31 -2.12
N GLU A 37 -29.99 0.64 -2.61
CA GLU A 37 -30.22 1.77 -3.53
C GLU A 37 -29.67 3.07 -2.96
N ASN A 38 -30.06 3.42 -1.73
CA ASN A 38 -29.59 4.64 -1.06
C ASN A 38 -28.05 4.64 -0.83
N ILE A 39 -27.45 3.49 -0.53
CA ILE A 39 -26.00 3.38 -0.37
C ILE A 39 -25.29 3.61 -1.71
N ILE A 40 -25.84 3.07 -2.81
CA ILE A 40 -25.30 3.30 -4.16
C ILE A 40 -25.34 4.77 -4.53
N ASP A 41 -26.47 5.45 -4.25
CA ASP A 41 -26.63 6.88 -4.54
C ASP A 41 -25.70 7.76 -3.67
N LEU A 42 -25.23 7.25 -2.53
CA LEU A 42 -24.29 7.96 -1.67
C LEU A 42 -22.86 7.90 -2.20
N PHE A 43 -22.48 6.85 -2.95
CA PHE A 43 -21.16 6.75 -3.57
C PHE A 43 -20.98 7.77 -4.70
N ASN A 44 -19.86 8.48 -4.71
CA ASN A 44 -19.44 9.24 -5.87
C ASN A 44 -18.86 8.31 -6.93
N GLN A 45 -19.65 7.96 -7.95
CA GLN A 45 -19.21 7.03 -9.01
C GLN A 45 -18.32 7.68 -10.09
N ALA A 46 -18.07 8.99 -10.03
CA ALA A 46 -17.20 9.68 -11.00
C ALA A 46 -15.72 9.69 -10.57
N ALA A 47 -15.45 9.89 -9.28
CA ALA A 47 -14.11 9.90 -8.71
C ALA A 47 -14.17 9.61 -7.21
N GLY A 48 -13.02 9.26 -6.61
CA GLY A 48 -12.92 9.08 -5.16
C GLY A 48 -13.25 10.38 -4.41
N ASP A 49 -14.12 10.26 -3.41
CA ASP A 49 -14.67 11.38 -2.64
C ASP A 49 -14.66 11.02 -1.15
N ALA A 50 -13.74 11.63 -0.40
CA ALA A 50 -13.54 11.31 1.00
C ALA A 50 -14.76 11.61 1.89
N ILE A 51 -15.61 12.57 1.50
CA ILE A 51 -16.84 12.89 2.26
C ILE A 51 -17.89 11.80 2.01
N SER A 52 -18.08 11.43 0.74
CA SER A 52 -18.93 10.31 0.35
C SER A 52 -18.49 9.01 1.05
N ASP A 53 -17.19 8.68 0.99
CA ASP A 53 -16.62 7.49 1.63
C ASP A 53 -16.86 7.49 3.15
N MET A 54 -16.63 8.62 3.82
CA MET A 54 -16.89 8.76 5.26
C MET A 54 -18.37 8.49 5.58
N LEU A 55 -19.30 9.08 4.84
CA LEU A 55 -20.73 8.90 5.07
C LEU A 55 -21.18 7.45 4.82
N VAL A 56 -20.63 6.80 3.80
CA VAL A 56 -20.89 5.38 3.52
C VAL A 56 -20.39 4.50 4.67
N ILE A 57 -19.17 4.73 5.16
CA ILE A 57 -18.60 3.96 6.26
C ILE A 57 -19.43 4.13 7.54
N GLU A 58 -19.77 5.37 7.91
CA GLU A 58 -20.64 5.64 9.06
C GLU A 58 -22.00 4.93 8.95
N ALA A 59 -22.62 4.97 7.76
CA ALA A 59 -23.86 4.25 7.49
C ALA A 59 -23.70 2.73 7.64
N ILE A 60 -22.63 2.14 7.11
CA ILE A 60 -22.36 0.69 7.22
C ILE A 60 -22.15 0.27 8.67
N LEU A 61 -21.36 1.02 9.44
CA LEU A 61 -21.11 0.74 10.85
C LEU A 61 -22.41 0.81 11.66
N ALA A 62 -23.21 1.85 11.45
CA ALA A 62 -24.53 2.00 12.10
C ALA A 62 -25.48 0.85 11.74
N LEU A 63 -25.56 0.47 10.48
CA LEU A 63 -26.44 -0.61 10.00
C LEU A 63 -26.03 -1.99 10.52
N LYS A 64 -24.72 -2.21 10.71
CA LYS A 64 -24.19 -3.47 11.27
C LYS A 64 -24.12 -3.46 12.79
N GLY A 65 -24.38 -2.33 13.44
CA GLY A 65 -24.17 -2.17 14.88
C GLY A 65 -22.72 -2.41 15.29
N LEU A 66 -21.76 -2.04 14.43
CA LEU A 66 -20.34 -2.19 14.69
C LEU A 66 -19.75 -0.89 15.22
N THR A 67 -18.94 -1.01 16.26
CA THR A 67 -18.01 0.04 16.68
C THR A 67 -16.79 0.06 15.76
N VAL A 68 -16.06 1.18 15.75
CA VAL A 68 -14.79 1.30 15.00
C VAL A 68 -13.78 0.23 15.45
N GLN A 69 -13.75 -0.10 16.75
CA GLN A 69 -12.85 -1.13 17.28
C GLN A 69 -13.21 -2.54 16.79
N GLN A 70 -14.50 -2.85 16.66
CA GLN A 70 -14.94 -4.13 16.10
C GLN A 70 -14.69 -4.21 14.59
N TRP A 71 -14.77 -3.09 13.88
CA TRP A 71 -14.40 -3.02 12.48
C TRP A 71 -12.90 -3.23 12.28
N ASP A 72 -12.06 -2.56 13.07
CA ASP A 72 -10.60 -2.73 13.08
C ASP A 72 -10.19 -4.18 13.39
N ALA A 73 -10.94 -4.86 14.27
CA ALA A 73 -10.68 -6.25 14.63
C ALA A 73 -11.13 -7.30 13.58
N LEU A 74 -11.69 -6.91 12.43
CA LEU A 74 -12.14 -7.87 11.40
C LEU A 74 -10.99 -8.68 10.81
N TYR A 75 -9.80 -8.10 10.73
CA TYR A 75 -8.57 -8.78 10.36
C TYR A 75 -7.38 -8.06 11.00
N THR A 76 -6.27 -8.78 11.18
CA THR A 76 -5.03 -8.17 11.68
C THR A 76 -4.07 -7.98 10.53
N ASP A 77 -3.73 -6.73 10.25
CA ASP A 77 -2.67 -6.42 9.29
C ASP A 77 -1.36 -7.06 9.72
N LEU A 78 -0.64 -7.62 8.75
CA LEU A 78 0.75 -7.98 8.98
C LEU A 78 1.56 -6.72 9.27
N PRO A 79 2.55 -6.80 10.18
CA PRO A 79 3.57 -5.77 10.28
C PRO A 79 4.08 -5.41 8.89
N ASN A 80 3.90 -4.16 8.48
CA ASN A 80 4.28 -3.67 7.17
C ASN A 80 5.02 -2.33 7.24
N ARG A 81 5.70 -1.94 6.15
CA ARG A 81 6.34 -0.63 5.98
C ARG A 81 6.44 -0.28 4.51
N GLN A 82 6.12 0.97 4.19
CA GLN A 82 6.40 1.57 2.89
C GLN A 82 7.36 2.73 3.05
N LEU A 83 8.45 2.75 2.28
CA LEU A 83 9.34 3.90 2.17
C LEU A 83 9.26 4.55 0.81
N LYS A 84 9.65 5.82 0.80
CA LYS A 84 9.95 6.62 -0.37
C LYS A 84 11.47 6.82 -0.44
N VAL A 85 12.10 6.23 -1.45
CA VAL A 85 13.55 6.36 -1.73
C VAL A 85 13.70 7.37 -2.86
N GLN A 86 14.38 8.49 -2.61
CA GLN A 86 14.71 9.45 -3.66
C GLN A 86 15.76 8.88 -4.60
N VAL A 87 15.55 9.08 -5.91
CA VAL A 87 16.44 8.58 -6.96
C VAL A 87 16.67 9.67 -7.99
N ALA A 88 17.80 9.62 -8.68
CA ALA A 88 18.09 10.58 -9.75
C ALA A 88 17.25 10.33 -11.00
N ASP A 89 16.96 9.05 -11.31
CA ASP A 89 16.05 8.66 -12.38
C ASP A 89 15.25 7.43 -11.94
N ARG A 90 13.94 7.59 -11.82
CA ARG A 90 13.02 6.50 -11.46
C ARG A 90 12.88 5.42 -12.54
N ARG A 91 13.19 5.76 -13.80
CA ARG A 91 13.03 4.86 -14.96
C ARG A 91 14.06 3.74 -14.98
N VAL A 92 15.08 3.81 -14.12
CA VAL A 92 16.02 2.71 -13.88
C VAL A 92 15.29 1.45 -13.39
N ILE A 93 14.19 1.63 -12.65
CA ILE A 93 13.32 0.54 -12.22
C ILE A 93 12.09 0.48 -13.12
N SER A 94 11.95 -0.64 -13.82
CA SER A 94 10.74 -1.01 -14.54
C SER A 94 10.09 -2.21 -13.87
N THR A 95 8.76 -2.28 -13.91
CA THR A 95 8.01 -3.32 -13.21
C THR A 95 6.97 -3.97 -14.11
N THR A 96 6.60 -5.21 -13.79
CA THR A 96 5.53 -5.99 -14.44
C THR A 96 4.59 -6.57 -13.38
N ASN A 97 3.57 -7.31 -13.83
CA ASN A 97 2.63 -8.05 -12.98
C ASN A 97 1.94 -7.16 -11.93
N ALA A 98 1.22 -6.13 -12.42
CA ALA A 98 0.60 -5.09 -11.59
C ALA A 98 1.60 -4.39 -10.64
N GLU A 99 2.78 -4.08 -11.16
CA GLU A 99 3.88 -3.42 -10.44
C GLU A 99 4.44 -4.20 -9.23
N ARG A 100 4.15 -5.51 -9.15
CA ARG A 100 4.62 -6.36 -8.04
C ARG A 100 5.99 -6.98 -8.28
N GLN A 101 6.49 -6.94 -9.51
CA GLN A 101 7.78 -7.54 -9.88
C GLN A 101 8.64 -6.53 -10.62
N ALA A 102 9.89 -6.36 -10.19
CA ALA A 102 10.90 -5.60 -10.92
C ALA A 102 11.40 -6.41 -12.13
N VAL A 103 11.48 -5.76 -13.29
CA VAL A 103 12.09 -6.31 -14.51
C VAL A 103 13.50 -5.77 -14.66
N THR A 104 13.68 -4.48 -14.38
CA THR A 104 14.99 -3.84 -14.31
C THR A 104 15.19 -3.21 -12.95
N PRO A 105 16.45 -3.12 -12.48
CA PRO A 105 17.65 -3.74 -13.04
C PRO A 105 17.65 -5.28 -12.89
N PRO A 106 18.32 -6.03 -13.79
CA PRO A 106 18.45 -7.49 -13.68
C PRO A 106 19.04 -7.91 -12.34
N GLY A 107 18.53 -9.01 -11.76
CA GLY A 107 18.98 -9.52 -10.46
C GLY A 107 18.25 -8.92 -9.25
N LEU A 108 17.55 -7.78 -9.42
CA LEU A 108 16.84 -7.14 -8.31
C LEU A 108 15.66 -7.99 -7.83
N GLN A 109 14.86 -8.53 -8.74
CA GLN A 109 13.70 -9.33 -8.36
C GLN A 109 14.11 -10.67 -7.76
N GLU A 110 15.19 -11.28 -8.27
CA GLU A 110 15.78 -12.50 -7.72
C GLU A 110 16.25 -12.27 -6.29
N ALA A 111 16.96 -11.16 -6.03
CA ALA A 111 17.38 -10.79 -4.68
C ALA A 111 16.20 -10.56 -3.73
N ILE A 112 15.12 -9.90 -4.20
CA ILE A 112 13.89 -9.73 -3.41
C ILE A 112 13.25 -11.08 -3.11
N ASN A 113 13.11 -11.95 -4.13
CA ASN A 113 12.51 -13.27 -3.98
C ASN A 113 13.28 -14.13 -2.96
N ASP A 114 14.62 -14.15 -3.05
CA ASP A 114 15.46 -14.94 -2.16
C ASP A 114 15.48 -14.42 -0.72
N LEU A 115 15.28 -13.11 -0.54
CA LEU A 115 15.13 -12.53 0.78
C LEU A 115 13.78 -12.87 1.40
N VAL A 116 12.69 -12.69 0.66
CA VAL A 116 11.31 -12.95 1.11
C VAL A 116 11.13 -14.43 1.47
N LYS A 117 11.73 -15.37 0.73
CA LYS A 117 11.68 -16.82 1.06
C LYS A 117 12.16 -17.15 2.49
N LYS A 118 13.00 -16.32 3.10
CA LYS A 118 13.56 -16.56 4.44
C LYS A 118 12.59 -16.24 5.57
N TYR A 119 11.50 -15.52 5.29
CA TYR A 119 10.57 -15.03 6.30
C TYR A 119 9.14 -15.50 6.03
N LYS A 120 8.45 -15.91 7.09
CA LYS A 120 7.07 -16.40 7.01
C LYS A 120 6.11 -15.24 6.74
N LEU A 121 5.06 -15.54 5.95
CA LEU A 121 4.04 -14.58 5.51
C LEU A 121 4.64 -13.26 5.00
N SER A 122 5.81 -13.33 4.37
CA SER A 122 6.50 -12.13 3.94
C SER A 122 6.24 -11.84 2.47
N ARG A 123 6.23 -10.56 2.15
CA ARG A 123 6.13 -10.05 0.79
C ARG A 123 6.85 -8.72 0.73
N ALA A 124 7.59 -8.51 -0.35
CA ALA A 124 8.18 -7.22 -0.62
C ALA A 124 8.23 -6.97 -2.11
N PHE A 125 8.16 -5.70 -2.48
CA PHE A 125 8.28 -5.25 -3.86
C PHE A 125 8.75 -3.81 -3.91
N VAL A 126 9.26 -3.44 -5.07
CA VAL A 126 9.73 -2.10 -5.37
C VAL A 126 9.04 -1.60 -6.63
N ARG A 127 8.60 -0.35 -6.63
CA ARG A 127 8.01 0.28 -7.81
C ARG A 127 8.40 1.74 -7.94
N PRO A 128 8.60 2.26 -9.16
CA PRO A 128 8.77 3.69 -9.34
C PRO A 128 7.46 4.43 -8.99
N SER A 129 7.55 5.64 -8.46
CA SER A 129 6.38 6.52 -8.38
C SER A 129 5.98 6.99 -9.77
N GLY A 130 4.70 7.19 -10.06
CA GLY A 130 4.22 7.69 -11.36
C GLY A 130 4.49 9.19 -11.61
N THR A 131 4.60 9.96 -10.52
CA THR A 131 4.56 11.44 -10.54
C THR A 131 5.81 12.10 -9.97
N GLU A 132 6.72 11.34 -9.36
CA GLU A 132 7.87 11.87 -8.63
C GLU A 132 9.11 11.01 -8.89
N ASP A 133 10.30 11.60 -8.86
CA ASP A 133 11.59 10.89 -8.99
C ASP A 133 11.97 10.14 -7.72
N VAL A 134 11.10 9.20 -7.34
CA VAL A 134 11.24 8.34 -6.19
C VAL A 134 10.83 6.91 -6.52
N VAL A 135 11.40 5.98 -5.77
CA VAL A 135 11.04 4.56 -5.76
C VAL A 135 10.37 4.24 -4.43
N ARG A 136 9.23 3.56 -4.50
CA ARG A 136 8.52 3.06 -3.32
C ARG A 136 8.98 1.64 -3.04
N VAL A 137 9.41 1.42 -1.81
CA VAL A 137 9.83 0.09 -1.32
C VAL A 137 8.82 -0.34 -0.26
N TYR A 138 8.14 -1.45 -0.51
CA TYR A 138 7.17 -2.03 0.41
C TYR A 138 7.68 -3.37 0.93
N ALA A 139 7.49 -3.62 2.23
CA ALA A 139 7.74 -4.91 2.85
C ALA A 139 6.74 -5.19 3.97
N GLU A 140 6.26 -6.43 4.05
CA GLU A 140 5.45 -6.98 5.13
C GLU A 140 5.96 -8.38 5.52
N ALA A 141 5.76 -8.79 6.78
CA ALA A 141 6.10 -10.13 7.27
C ALA A 141 5.30 -10.49 8.54
N ASP A 142 5.39 -11.75 8.97
CA ASP A 142 4.72 -12.27 10.17
C ASP A 142 5.10 -11.57 11.49
N SER A 143 6.30 -11.00 11.57
CA SER A 143 6.79 -10.29 12.75
C SER A 143 7.46 -8.97 12.40
N GLN A 144 7.50 -8.04 13.36
CA GLN A 144 8.19 -6.77 13.17
C GLN A 144 9.68 -6.96 12.88
N GLY A 145 10.33 -7.93 13.52
CA GLY A 145 11.74 -8.26 13.29
C GLY A 145 11.98 -8.78 11.88
N SER A 146 11.21 -9.79 11.44
CA SER A 146 11.25 -10.33 10.08
C SER A 146 11.12 -9.22 9.03
N ARG A 147 10.11 -8.37 9.19
CA ARG A 147 9.84 -7.22 8.31
C ARG A 147 11.01 -6.24 8.27
N LEU A 148 11.59 -5.88 9.42
CA LEU A 148 12.73 -4.96 9.49
C LEU A 148 13.94 -5.53 8.73
N VAL A 149 14.18 -6.83 8.83
CA VAL A 149 15.29 -7.46 8.10
C VAL A 149 15.01 -7.48 6.60
N VAL A 150 13.81 -7.89 6.16
CA VAL A 150 13.41 -7.79 4.74
C VAL A 150 13.61 -6.35 4.22
N TRP A 151 13.23 -5.37 5.03
CA TRP A 151 13.34 -3.96 4.71
C TRP A 151 14.79 -3.47 4.58
N ILE A 152 15.68 -3.74 5.55
CA ILE A 152 17.10 -3.33 5.50
C ILE A 152 17.77 -3.90 4.25
N PHE A 153 17.54 -5.19 3.98
CA PHE A 153 18.24 -5.92 2.93
C PHE A 153 17.71 -5.62 1.52
N ILE A 154 16.53 -5.00 1.36
CA ILE A 154 16.09 -4.47 0.06
C ILE A 154 16.66 -3.08 -0.17
N ILE A 155 16.66 -2.23 0.87
CA ILE A 155 17.12 -0.86 0.74
C ILE A 155 18.61 -0.81 0.50
N TRP A 156 19.42 -1.60 1.19
CA TRP A 156 20.87 -1.53 1.09
C TRP A 156 21.37 -1.76 -0.36
N PRO A 157 20.96 -2.82 -1.07
CA PRO A 157 21.29 -3.01 -2.49
C PRO A 157 20.69 -1.92 -3.39
N LEU A 158 19.45 -1.49 -3.15
CA LEU A 158 18.84 -0.40 -3.92
C LEU A 158 19.64 0.89 -3.80
N HIS A 159 20.07 1.23 -2.58
CA HIS A 159 20.79 2.45 -2.29
C HIS A 159 22.19 2.42 -2.90
N ILE A 160 22.83 1.25 -2.98
CA ILE A 160 24.08 1.06 -3.74
C ILE A 160 23.83 1.22 -5.24
N LEU A 161 22.86 0.51 -5.81
CA LEU A 161 22.56 0.58 -7.25
C LEU A 161 22.14 1.98 -7.70
N LEU A 162 21.36 2.68 -6.88
CA LEU A 162 20.80 4.00 -7.21
C LEU A 162 21.77 5.15 -6.88
N LYS A 163 22.73 4.97 -5.97
CA LYS A 163 23.83 5.92 -5.75
C LYS A 163 24.81 5.97 -6.92
N VAL A 164 24.98 4.88 -7.67
CA VAL A 164 25.77 4.88 -8.91
C VAL A 164 25.15 5.81 -9.98
N CYS A 165 23.87 6.19 -9.83
CA CYS A 165 23.21 7.16 -10.70
C CYS A 165 22.97 8.54 -10.04
N ALA A 166 23.42 8.78 -8.80
CA ALA A 166 23.16 10.03 -8.09
C ALA A 166 24.11 11.16 -8.54
N LYS A 167 23.57 12.38 -8.74
CA LYS A 167 24.39 13.58 -8.95
C LYS A 167 25.28 13.83 -7.73
N PRO A 168 26.56 14.24 -7.91
CA PRO A 168 27.43 14.58 -6.79
C PRO A 168 26.83 15.75 -6.00
N GLY A 169 26.58 15.56 -4.69
CA GLY A 169 26.28 16.65 -3.75
C GLY A 169 25.00 16.58 -2.93
N GLN A 170 24.14 15.56 -3.05
CA GLN A 170 22.92 15.45 -2.22
C GLN A 170 22.97 14.25 -1.25
N SER A 171 22.97 14.57 0.06
CA SER A 171 22.81 13.60 1.14
C SER A 171 21.34 13.15 1.23
N THR A 172 21.06 11.90 0.87
CA THR A 172 19.68 11.38 0.78
C THR A 172 19.35 10.37 1.88
N VAL A 173 19.01 10.87 3.08
CA VAL A 173 18.10 10.16 4.01
C VAL A 173 17.27 11.21 4.75
N SER A 174 16.12 11.61 4.19
CA SER A 174 15.05 12.26 4.95
C SER A 174 14.03 11.19 5.33
N ALA A 175 14.27 10.53 6.47
CA ALA A 175 13.28 9.69 7.10
C ALA A 175 12.16 10.60 7.65
N LEU A 176 11.01 10.64 6.98
CA LEU A 176 9.79 11.20 7.59
C LEU A 176 9.32 10.23 8.67
N ASN A 177 9.76 10.52 9.89
CA ASN A 177 9.22 9.99 11.13
C ASN A 177 7.85 10.64 11.39
N ARG A 178 6.78 9.87 11.32
CA ARG A 178 5.61 10.01 12.19
C ARG A 178 4.84 8.70 12.18
N GLU A 179 5.18 7.84 13.14
CA GLU A 179 4.25 7.20 14.07
C GLU A 179 4.89 5.97 14.72
N SER A 180 4.62 5.84 16.03
CA SER A 180 5.06 4.80 16.98
C SER A 180 6.54 4.82 17.40
N GLY A 181 6.76 5.18 18.67
CA GLY A 181 8.06 5.22 19.32
C GLY A 181 8.75 3.85 19.31
N GLY A 182 10.00 3.85 18.85
CA GLY A 182 10.90 2.71 18.80
C GLY A 182 12.24 3.18 18.23
N ASP A 183 13.32 2.75 18.86
CA ASP A 183 14.64 3.38 18.86
C ASP A 183 15.27 3.70 17.49
N ILE A 184 15.90 4.88 17.44
CA ILE A 184 16.62 5.44 16.29
C ILE A 184 17.99 4.77 16.18
N TRP A 185 18.16 3.86 15.22
CA TRP A 185 19.49 3.50 14.73
C TRP A 185 19.84 4.36 13.52
N GLN A 186 20.50 5.51 13.76
CA GLN A 186 21.21 6.24 12.71
C GLN A 186 22.43 5.42 12.29
N LEU A 187 22.33 4.70 11.18
CA LEU A 187 23.51 4.13 10.50
C LEU A 187 24.29 5.27 9.83
N SER A 188 25.24 5.84 10.57
CA SER A 188 26.25 6.75 10.04
C SER A 188 27.24 5.98 9.17
N CYS A 189 27.32 6.31 7.89
CA CYS A 189 28.38 5.84 6.98
C CYS A 189 29.74 6.45 7.40
N ARG A 190 30.43 5.84 8.35
CA ARG A 190 31.88 5.99 8.50
C ARG A 190 32.52 4.64 8.83
N SER A 191 33.60 4.37 8.11
CA SER A 191 34.43 3.17 8.12
C SER A 191 33.90 2.03 7.27
N LEU A 192 34.46 1.90 6.07
CA LEU A 192 34.84 0.62 5.45
C LEU A 192 35.69 0.94 4.21
N SER A 193 36.85 1.56 4.44
CA SER A 193 37.94 1.63 3.45
C SER A 193 38.81 0.36 3.43
N HIS A 194 38.41 -0.70 4.14
CA HIS A 194 39.13 -1.96 4.19
C HIS A 194 38.18 -3.14 4.03
N LEU A 195 37.83 -3.45 2.78
CA LEU A 195 37.57 -4.81 2.32
C LEU A 195 37.53 -4.75 0.79
N ARG A 196 38.72 -4.81 0.19
CA ARG A 196 38.89 -5.33 -1.16
C ARG A 196 38.84 -6.86 -1.04
N VAL A 197 37.97 -7.48 -1.82
CA VAL A 197 38.25 -8.77 -2.47
C VAL A 197 37.88 -8.58 -3.93
#